data_AF-A0A254NK83-F1
#
_entry.id   AF-A0A254NK83-F1
#
_cell.length_a   1.000
_cell.length_b   1.000
_cell.length_c   1.000
_cell.angle_alpha   90.00
_cell.angle_beta   90.00
_cell.angle_gamma   90.00
#
_symmetry.space_group_name_H-M   'P 1'
#
loop_
_entity.id
_entity.type
_entity.pdbx_description
1 polymer ?
#
loop_
_entity_poly.entity_id
_entity_poly.type
_entity_poly.pdbx_seq_one_letter_code
_entity_poly.pdbx_strand_id
1 'polypeptide(L)'
;MKNEYAKAVEEIRASDELKQSIVRRALSDSSVPRTSVAPFRRRTAMVAVAAAFVLLFAIVGPLWLRGNDSGRAPAWFDGFAVTAYAADGAPINVKPNAEFPLGRYSMFMSSVPGFPVAVSAEGADRIEIRASAGELLSWSPSDSRVRGQGDRMDLKAGETFYWSPLRETGSSAADSAELEMTAYRQNEKLGSGRIEIKADDGGLYMAKWIED
;
A
#
# COMPACT_ATOMS: atom_id res chain seq x y z
N MET A 1 23.11 27.67 5.67
CA MET A 1 23.51 26.39 6.29
C MET A 1 23.43 25.33 5.21
N LYS A 2 24.56 24.71 4.84
CA LYS A 2 24.58 23.62 3.84
C LYS A 2 24.22 22.33 4.56
N ASN A 3 23.23 21.62 4.02
CA ASN A 3 22.61 20.44 4.62
C ASN A 3 23.64 19.29 4.65
N GLU A 4 23.96 18.75 5.83
CA GLU A 4 24.90 17.62 5.99
C GLU A 4 24.47 16.39 5.17
N TYR A 5 23.18 16.34 4.81
CA TYR A 5 22.55 15.41 3.86
C TYR A 5 23.27 15.32 2.51
N ALA A 6 23.67 16.45 1.93
CA ALA A 6 24.28 16.47 0.59
C ALA A 6 25.70 15.85 0.58
N LYS A 7 26.38 15.85 1.74
CA LYS A 7 27.76 15.39 1.86
C LYS A 7 27.85 13.87 2.04
N ALA A 8 26.87 13.25 2.70
CA ALA A 8 26.82 11.80 2.88
C ALA A 8 26.38 11.05 1.60
N VAL A 9 25.60 11.69 0.73
CA VAL A 9 25.07 11.08 -0.51
C VAL A 9 26.12 10.96 -1.62
N GLU A 10 27.19 11.77 -1.61
CA GLU A 10 28.27 11.65 -2.60
C GLU A 10 29.19 10.44 -2.38
N GLU A 11 29.28 9.91 -1.15
CA GLU A 11 30.29 8.91 -0.78
C GLU A 11 29.86 7.46 -1.05
N ILE A 12 28.56 7.21 -1.30
CA ILE A 12 28.00 5.85 -1.45
C ILE A 12 27.32 5.70 -2.82
N ARG A 13 28.10 5.72 -3.91
CA ARG A 13 27.63 5.32 -5.24
C ARG A 13 28.18 3.95 -5.62
N ALA A 14 27.32 2.95 -5.66
CA ALA A 14 27.65 1.65 -6.23
C ALA A 14 27.93 1.77 -7.74
N SER A 15 28.96 1.06 -8.22
CA SER A 15 29.35 1.06 -9.62
C SER A 15 28.25 0.49 -10.52
N ASP A 16 28.15 1.00 -11.74
CA ASP A 16 27.08 0.62 -12.66
C ASP A 16 27.16 -0.84 -13.12
N GLU A 17 28.34 -1.45 -13.07
CA GLU A 17 28.55 -2.89 -13.31
C GLU A 17 27.84 -3.76 -12.28
N LEU A 18 27.89 -3.37 -11.00
CA LEU A 18 27.23 -4.12 -9.93
C LEU A 18 25.71 -4.11 -10.15
N LYS A 19 25.15 -2.96 -10.53
CA LYS A 19 23.72 -2.80 -10.83
C LYS A 19 23.27 -3.70 -11.98
N GLN A 20 24.03 -3.74 -13.08
CA GLN A 20 23.67 -4.57 -14.23
C GLN A 20 23.74 -6.08 -13.95
N SER A 21 24.69 -6.51 -13.10
CA SER A 21 24.85 -7.93 -12.75
C SER A 21 23.67 -8.50 -11.96
N ILE A 22 23.01 -7.66 -11.14
CA ILE A 22 21.85 -8.06 -10.33
C ILE A 22 20.60 -8.15 -11.20
N VAL A 23 20.38 -7.17 -12.09
CA VAL A 23 19.22 -7.16 -13.02
C VAL A 23 19.22 -8.39 -13.93
N ARG A 24 20.39 -8.80 -14.46
CA ARG A 24 20.48 -10.01 -15.29
C ARG A 24 20.10 -11.29 -14.56
N ARG A 25 20.43 -11.40 -13.26
CA ARG A 25 20.08 -12.58 -12.47
C ARG A 25 18.58 -12.66 -12.19
N ALA A 26 17.94 -11.54 -11.84
CA ALA A 26 16.51 -11.50 -11.57
C ALA A 26 15.63 -11.83 -12.79
N LEU A 27 16.04 -11.41 -13.99
CA LEU A 27 15.30 -11.69 -15.23
C LEU A 27 15.46 -13.13 -15.75
N SER A 28 16.45 -13.88 -15.26
CA SER A 28 16.72 -15.25 -15.73
C SER A 28 15.90 -16.31 -14.98
N ASP A 29 15.37 -15.99 -13.78
CA ASP A 29 14.63 -16.95 -12.93
C ASP A 29 13.12 -17.02 -13.23
N SER A 30 12.58 -16.15 -14.10
CA SER A 30 11.13 -16.03 -14.35
C SER A 30 10.58 -16.86 -15.53
N SER A 31 11.37 -17.79 -16.10
CA SER A 31 10.93 -18.66 -17.22
C SER A 31 10.70 -20.13 -16.81
N VAL A 32 9.59 -20.42 -16.13
CA VAL A 32 9.04 -21.79 -16.04
C VAL A 32 7.61 -21.79 -16.61
N PRO A 33 7.28 -22.67 -17.58
CA PRO A 33 6.01 -22.63 -18.29
C PRO A 33 4.85 -23.27 -17.51
N ARG A 34 3.66 -22.66 -17.66
CA ARG A 34 2.35 -23.13 -17.18
C ARG A 34 1.89 -24.38 -17.96
N THR A 35 1.56 -25.46 -17.25
CA THR A 35 0.81 -26.59 -17.82
C THR A 35 -0.68 -26.36 -17.58
N SER A 36 -1.44 -26.22 -18.68
CA SER A 36 -2.90 -26.21 -18.68
C SER A 36 -3.43 -27.65 -18.75
N VAL A 37 -4.51 -27.95 -18.00
CA VAL A 37 -5.35 -29.11 -18.29
C VAL A 37 -6.82 -28.69 -18.12
N ALA A 38 -7.62 -29.01 -19.13
CA ALA A 38 -9.03 -28.70 -19.28
C ALA A 38 -9.93 -29.82 -18.69
N PRO A 39 -11.23 -29.91 -19.03
CA PRO A 39 -12.35 -29.58 -18.13
C PRO A 39 -13.10 -30.82 -17.60
N PHE A 40 -13.71 -30.70 -16.41
CA PHE A 40 -14.52 -31.78 -15.82
C PHE A 40 -16.03 -31.60 -16.12
N ARG A 41 -16.67 -32.70 -16.51
CA ARG A 41 -17.99 -32.78 -17.15
C ARG A 41 -19.06 -33.24 -16.14
N ARG A 42 -20.28 -32.71 -16.31
CA ARG A 42 -21.58 -32.94 -15.64
C ARG A 42 -21.89 -34.37 -15.12
N ARG A 43 -22.66 -34.46 -14.01
CA ARG A 43 -24.07 -34.98 -13.95
C ARG A 43 -24.72 -34.90 -12.54
N THR A 44 -25.86 -34.20 -12.51
CA THR A 44 -27.13 -34.37 -11.74
C THR A 44 -27.19 -35.23 -10.45
N ALA A 45 -27.78 -34.63 -9.40
CA ALA A 45 -28.92 -35.22 -8.68
C ALA A 45 -29.80 -34.08 -8.11
N MET A 46 -31.11 -34.23 -8.26
CA MET A 46 -32.18 -33.28 -7.99
C MET A 46 -32.97 -33.78 -6.76
N VAL A 47 -33.67 -32.85 -6.09
CA VAL A 47 -34.94 -33.03 -5.34
C VAL A 47 -34.91 -32.80 -3.81
N ALA A 48 -35.82 -31.89 -3.42
CA ALA A 48 -36.54 -31.69 -2.16
C ALA A 48 -35.78 -31.11 -0.96
N VAL A 49 -36.02 -29.82 -0.66
CA VAL A 49 -36.84 -29.32 0.49
C VAL A 49 -37.08 -27.81 0.26
N ALA A 50 -38.15 -27.44 -0.46
CA ALA A 50 -38.43 -26.04 -0.84
C ALA A 50 -39.82 -25.54 -0.42
N ALA A 51 -40.41 -26.09 0.65
CA ALA A 51 -41.75 -25.68 1.11
C ALA A 51 -41.86 -25.31 2.60
N ALA A 52 -40.81 -25.49 3.41
CA ALA A 52 -40.88 -25.22 4.86
C ALA A 52 -40.28 -23.87 5.30
N PHE A 53 -39.49 -23.19 4.45
CA PHE A 53 -38.81 -21.94 4.84
C PHE A 53 -39.64 -20.66 4.65
N VAL A 54 -40.67 -20.67 3.80
CA VAL A 54 -41.48 -19.47 3.51
C VAL A 54 -42.37 -19.07 4.69
N LEU A 55 -42.75 -20.03 5.56
CA LEU A 55 -43.62 -19.77 6.71
C LEU A 55 -42.87 -19.31 7.97
N LEU A 56 -41.54 -19.47 8.02
CA LEU A 56 -40.72 -19.07 9.18
C LEU A 56 -40.25 -17.60 9.11
N PHE A 57 -40.18 -17.02 7.90
CA PHE A 57 -39.82 -15.61 7.70
C PHE A 57 -40.97 -14.62 7.99
N ALA A 58 -42.23 -15.06 7.95
CA ALA A 58 -43.37 -14.18 8.19
C ALA A 58 -43.59 -13.82 9.67
N ILE A 59 -43.04 -14.62 10.61
CA ILE A 59 -43.24 -14.43 12.05
C ILE A 59 -42.00 -13.77 12.71
N VAL A 60 -40.80 -13.99 12.18
CA VAL A 60 -39.55 -13.39 12.71
C VAL A 60 -39.17 -12.07 12.04
N GLY A 61 -39.73 -11.77 10.86
CA GLY A 61 -39.42 -10.57 10.07
C GLY A 61 -39.62 -9.22 10.77
N PRO A 62 -40.66 -8.98 11.59
CA PRO A 62 -40.90 -7.64 12.13
C PRO A 62 -39.94 -7.23 13.26
N LEU A 63 -39.11 -8.14 13.79
CA LEU A 63 -38.17 -7.86 14.89
C LEU A 63 -36.76 -7.48 14.44
N TRP A 64 -36.44 -7.61 13.16
CA TRP A 64 -35.16 -7.13 12.57
C TRP A 64 -35.24 -5.70 12.02
N LEU A 65 -36.36 -5.01 12.22
CA LEU A 65 -36.50 -3.56 12.00
C LEU A 65 -36.00 -2.74 13.21
N ARG A 66 -34.98 -3.20 13.94
CA ARG A 66 -34.38 -2.42 15.02
C ARG A 66 -32.86 -2.56 15.03
N GLY A 67 -32.21 -1.62 14.37
CA GLY A 67 -30.77 -1.37 14.48
C GLY A 67 -29.95 -2.03 13.39
N ASN A 68 -30.01 -1.49 12.19
CA ASN A 68 -28.83 -1.50 11.33
C ASN A 68 -28.85 -0.19 10.55
N ASP A 69 -28.08 0.78 11.03
CA ASP A 69 -27.67 1.94 10.25
C ASP A 69 -27.00 1.39 8.99
N SER A 70 -27.80 1.24 7.95
CA SER A 70 -27.36 0.79 6.64
C SER A 70 -26.47 1.89 6.07
N GLY A 71 -25.18 1.73 6.36
CA GLY A 71 -24.04 2.12 5.55
C GLY A 71 -24.33 3.26 4.59
N ARG A 72 -24.55 4.45 5.15
CA ARG A 72 -24.25 5.68 4.43
C ARG A 72 -22.77 5.53 4.07
N ALA A 73 -22.46 5.38 2.78
CA ALA A 73 -21.09 5.45 2.31
C ALA A 73 -20.46 6.68 2.99
N PRO A 74 -19.33 6.53 3.70
CA PRO A 74 -18.77 7.64 4.46
C PRO A 74 -18.58 8.78 3.48
N ALA A 75 -19.08 9.96 3.87
CA ALA A 75 -18.86 11.17 3.12
C ALA A 75 -17.35 11.28 2.82
N TRP A 76 -17.03 11.50 1.55
CA TRP A 76 -15.70 11.81 1.05
C TRP A 76 -15.00 12.76 2.04
N PHE A 77 -13.89 12.31 2.60
CA PHE A 77 -13.10 13.10 3.54
C PHE A 77 -12.01 13.80 2.74
N ASP A 78 -12.24 15.08 2.42
CA ASP A 78 -11.28 15.95 1.74
C ASP A 78 -10.16 16.46 2.68
N GLY A 79 -10.09 15.91 3.88
CA GLY A 79 -9.08 16.32 4.86
C GLY A 79 -7.74 15.62 4.69
N PHE A 80 -7.58 14.69 3.76
CA PHE A 80 -6.28 14.06 3.51
C PHE A 80 -5.35 15.02 2.76
N ALA A 81 -4.10 15.04 3.18
CA ALA A 81 -3.00 15.59 2.39
C ALA A 81 -1.85 14.59 2.40
N VAL A 82 -1.41 14.21 1.21
CA VAL A 82 -0.33 13.24 1.00
C VAL A 82 0.91 13.98 0.52
N THR A 83 2.01 13.84 1.24
CA THR A 83 3.29 14.43 0.87
C THR A 83 4.28 13.33 0.53
N ALA A 84 5.07 13.56 -0.50
CA ALA A 84 6.09 12.64 -0.92
C ALA A 84 7.43 13.35 -1.10
N TYR A 85 8.55 12.65 -0.92
CA TYR A 85 9.91 13.21 -0.97
C TYR A 85 10.69 12.84 -2.25
N ALA A 86 11.27 13.85 -2.90
CA ALA A 86 12.09 13.68 -4.11
C ALA A 86 13.44 13.04 -3.83
N ALA A 87 14.14 12.64 -4.91
CA ALA A 87 15.46 12.05 -4.82
C ALA A 87 16.50 12.98 -4.16
N ASP A 88 16.24 14.30 -4.15
CA ASP A 88 17.02 15.32 -3.44
C ASP A 88 16.52 15.59 -2.00
N GLY A 89 15.49 14.86 -1.55
CA GLY A 89 14.86 14.98 -0.25
C GLY A 89 13.82 16.10 -0.13
N ALA A 90 13.49 16.82 -1.21
CA ALA A 90 12.51 17.90 -1.16
C ALA A 90 11.06 17.36 -1.01
N PRO A 91 10.26 17.85 -0.05
CA PRO A 91 8.86 17.44 0.10
C PRO A 91 7.99 18.09 -0.98
N ILE A 92 7.10 17.30 -1.58
CA ILE A 92 6.10 17.79 -2.54
C ILE A 92 4.71 17.31 -2.09
N ASN A 93 3.80 18.27 -1.93
CA ASN A 93 2.40 17.98 -1.61
C ASN A 93 1.70 17.45 -2.87
N VAL A 94 1.11 16.26 -2.77
CA VAL A 94 0.46 15.55 -3.87
C VAL A 94 -1.02 15.86 -3.82
N LYS A 95 -1.62 16.24 -4.96
CA LYS A 95 -3.07 16.41 -5.07
C LYS A 95 -3.76 15.05 -5.27
N PRO A 96 -5.04 14.90 -4.88
CA PRO A 96 -5.83 13.74 -5.27
C PRO A 96 -5.78 13.52 -6.78
N ASN A 97 -5.76 12.26 -7.21
CA ASN A 97 -5.71 11.86 -8.61
C ASN A 97 -4.45 12.31 -9.38
N ALA A 98 -3.46 12.87 -8.68
CA ALA A 98 -2.16 13.20 -9.25
C ALA A 98 -1.17 12.04 -9.07
N GLU A 99 -0.33 11.85 -10.08
CA GLU A 99 0.90 11.09 -9.91
C GLU A 99 1.81 11.82 -8.94
N PHE A 100 2.52 11.06 -8.12
CA PHE A 100 3.47 11.62 -7.19
C PHE A 100 4.57 12.29 -8.03
N PRO A 101 4.82 13.60 -7.87
CA PRO A 101 5.77 14.36 -8.70
C PRO A 101 7.24 13.98 -8.45
N LEU A 102 7.50 12.85 -7.82
CA LEU A 102 8.82 12.41 -7.42
C LEU A 102 9.50 11.55 -8.47
N GLY A 103 10.81 11.77 -8.61
CA GLY A 103 11.71 10.90 -9.33
C GLY A 103 11.77 9.51 -8.71
N ARG A 104 11.11 8.55 -9.37
CA ARG A 104 11.48 7.13 -9.50
C ARG A 104 12.28 6.57 -8.31
N TYR A 105 11.61 5.87 -7.41
CA TYR A 105 12.30 5.06 -6.39
C TYR A 105 12.87 3.79 -7.03
N SER A 106 14.10 3.45 -6.67
CA SER A 106 14.68 2.15 -6.95
C SER A 106 15.08 1.48 -5.64
N MET A 107 14.90 0.16 -5.56
CA MET A 107 15.41 -0.66 -4.46
C MET A 107 16.91 -0.50 -4.22
N PHE A 108 17.65 -0.04 -5.23
CA PHE A 108 19.09 0.18 -5.20
C PHE A 108 19.50 1.56 -4.68
N MET A 109 18.55 2.43 -4.34
CA MET A 109 18.84 3.72 -3.73
C MET A 109 19.15 3.52 -2.24
N SER A 110 20.41 3.72 -1.84
CA SER A 110 20.85 3.51 -0.44
C SER A 110 20.47 4.65 0.51
N SER A 111 19.87 5.75 0.02
CA SER A 111 19.55 6.94 0.83
C SER A 111 18.27 6.79 1.65
N VAL A 112 17.36 5.90 1.26
CA VAL A 112 16.10 5.63 1.96
C VAL A 112 15.81 4.12 1.95
N PRO A 113 15.19 3.57 3.00
CA PRO A 113 14.93 2.14 3.10
C PRO A 113 13.73 1.66 2.27
N GLY A 114 13.02 2.57 1.62
CA GLY A 114 11.78 2.32 0.90
C GLY A 114 11.28 3.58 0.20
N PHE A 115 10.15 3.46 -0.48
CA PHE A 115 9.40 4.59 -1.04
C PHE A 115 8.82 5.45 0.10
N PRO A 116 9.29 6.69 0.32
CA PRO A 116 8.87 7.51 1.44
C PRO A 116 7.51 8.18 1.19
N VAL A 117 6.57 8.01 2.12
CA VAL A 117 5.24 8.60 2.07
C VAL A 117 4.90 9.24 3.41
N ALA A 118 4.48 10.49 3.40
CA ALA A 118 3.90 11.17 4.55
C ALA A 118 2.41 11.42 4.30
N VAL A 119 1.59 11.11 5.30
CA VAL A 119 0.14 11.22 5.19
C VAL A 119 -0.36 12.03 6.36
N SER A 120 -1.16 13.04 6.06
CA SER A 120 -1.83 13.86 7.05
C SER A 120 -3.32 13.85 6.76
N ALA A 121 -4.12 13.98 7.82
CA ALA A 121 -5.56 14.00 7.75
C ALA A 121 -6.07 15.04 8.76
N GLU A 122 -6.85 16.02 8.30
CA GLU A 122 -7.29 17.13 9.13
C GLU A 122 -8.08 16.65 10.35
N GLY A 123 -7.52 16.94 11.52
CA GLY A 123 -8.03 16.54 12.81
C GLY A 123 -8.16 15.03 13.03
N ALA A 124 -7.41 14.21 12.31
CA ALA A 124 -7.17 12.83 12.70
C ALA A 124 -6.17 12.76 13.87
N ASP A 125 -6.41 11.87 14.83
CA ASP A 125 -5.43 11.52 15.88
C ASP A 125 -4.60 10.27 15.51
N ARG A 126 -5.13 9.42 14.63
CA ARG A 126 -4.50 8.21 14.10
C ARG A 126 -4.80 8.04 12.62
N ILE A 127 -3.81 7.60 11.86
CA ILE A 127 -3.97 7.13 10.49
C ILE A 127 -3.48 5.68 10.44
N GLU A 128 -4.35 4.76 10.05
CA GLU A 128 -3.99 3.37 9.77
C GLU A 128 -3.61 3.24 8.30
N ILE A 129 -2.48 2.60 8.02
CA ILE A 129 -2.03 2.25 6.67
C ILE A 129 -2.05 0.73 6.52
N ARG A 130 -2.56 0.23 5.40
CA ARG A 130 -2.49 -1.18 5.01
C ARG A 130 -1.92 -1.33 3.61
N ALA A 131 -1.00 -2.27 3.42
CA ALA A 131 -0.40 -2.58 2.14
C ALA A 131 -0.90 -3.93 1.62
N SER A 132 -1.40 -3.97 0.38
CA SER A 132 -1.81 -5.24 -0.25
C SER A 132 -0.62 -6.14 -0.62
N ALA A 133 0.56 -5.56 -0.84
CA ALA A 133 1.81 -6.24 -1.15
C ALA A 133 3.02 -5.44 -0.66
N GLY A 134 4.19 -6.09 -0.60
CA GLY A 134 5.39 -5.51 -0.03
C GLY A 134 5.35 -5.44 1.50
N GLU A 135 6.14 -4.53 2.06
CA GLU A 135 6.31 -4.34 3.49
C GLU A 135 6.33 -2.85 3.85
N LEU A 136 5.60 -2.50 4.92
CA LEU A 136 5.64 -1.18 5.54
C LEU A 136 6.83 -1.12 6.51
N LEU A 137 7.57 -0.03 6.45
CA LEU A 137 8.77 0.18 7.25
C LEU A 137 8.67 1.49 8.02
N SER A 138 9.17 1.46 9.26
CA SER A 138 9.50 2.67 10.01
C SER A 138 11.02 2.87 10.02
N TRP A 139 11.45 4.13 9.94
CA TRP A 139 12.85 4.50 10.07
C TRP A 139 12.99 5.62 11.09
N SER A 140 13.92 5.43 12.03
CA SER A 140 14.23 6.41 13.05
C SER A 140 15.61 6.99 12.77
N PRO A 141 15.73 8.30 12.45
CA PRO A 141 17.02 8.92 12.16
C PRO A 141 17.98 8.88 13.37
N SER A 142 17.44 8.91 14.59
CA SER A 142 18.24 8.99 15.83
C SER A 142 19.05 7.74 16.11
N ASP A 143 18.56 6.56 15.70
CA ASP A 143 19.26 5.28 15.83
C ASP A 143 19.65 4.69 14.48
N SER A 144 19.26 5.34 13.38
CA SER A 144 19.50 4.90 11.99
C SER A 144 18.99 3.48 11.70
N ARG A 145 17.96 3.03 12.42
CA ARG A 145 17.41 1.67 12.26
C ARG A 145 16.13 1.67 11.46
N VAL A 146 16.08 0.75 10.49
CA VAL A 146 14.88 0.39 9.74
C VAL A 146 14.19 -0.75 10.49
N ARG A 147 12.87 -0.67 10.65
CA ARG A 147 12.06 -1.71 11.29
C ARG A 147 10.91 -2.11 10.38
N GLY A 148 10.83 -3.39 10.05
CA GLY A 148 9.66 -3.98 9.42
C GLY A 148 8.41 -3.83 10.27
N GLN A 149 7.28 -3.50 9.65
CA GLN A 149 5.96 -3.40 10.26
C GLN A 149 4.95 -4.38 9.64
N GLY A 150 5.39 -5.20 8.66
CA GLY A 150 4.50 -6.09 7.93
C GLY A 150 3.60 -5.33 6.96
N ASP A 151 2.32 -5.69 6.89
CA ASP A 151 1.34 -5.14 5.95
C ASP A 151 0.42 -4.08 6.57
N ARG A 152 0.58 -3.77 7.86
CA ARG A 152 -0.25 -2.78 8.56
C ARG A 152 0.56 -1.98 9.55
N MET A 153 0.32 -0.67 9.61
CA MET A 153 0.89 0.21 10.63
C MET A 153 -0.05 1.34 11.02
N ASP A 154 0.10 1.83 12.26
CA ASP A 154 -0.58 3.03 12.75
C ASP A 154 0.43 4.18 12.85
N LEU A 155 0.01 5.36 12.40
CA LEU A 155 0.79 6.59 12.34
C LEU A 155 0.03 7.76 12.94
N LYS A 156 0.74 8.77 13.44
CA LYS A 156 0.15 10.09 13.67
C LYS A 156 0.07 10.87 12.36
N ALA A 157 -0.85 11.83 12.29
CA ALA A 157 -0.96 12.72 11.14
C ALA A 157 0.37 13.46 10.89
N GLY A 158 0.87 13.38 9.66
CA GLY A 158 2.12 14.01 9.23
C GLY A 158 3.38 13.15 9.43
N GLU A 159 3.27 11.98 10.07
CA GLU A 159 4.41 11.05 10.15
C GLU A 159 4.73 10.45 8.78
N THR A 160 6.02 10.19 8.56
CA THR A 160 6.53 9.56 7.34
C THR A 160 6.72 8.07 7.59
N PHE A 161 6.17 7.25 6.70
CA PHE A 161 6.47 5.82 6.60
C PHE A 161 7.16 5.52 5.27
N TYR A 162 7.68 4.31 5.16
CA TYR A 162 8.31 3.83 3.93
C TYR A 162 7.65 2.54 3.49
N TRP A 163 7.53 2.34 2.19
CA TRP A 163 7.09 1.08 1.61
C TRP A 163 8.22 0.42 0.84
N SER A 164 8.41 -0.87 1.05
CA SER A 164 9.37 -1.69 0.30
C SER A 164 8.63 -2.75 -0.52
N PRO A 165 9.02 -3.00 -1.77
CA PRO A 165 8.48 -4.12 -2.53
C PRO A 165 8.98 -5.48 -2.01
N LEU A 166 10.06 -5.47 -1.21
CA LEU A 166 10.66 -6.65 -0.61
C LEU A 166 10.07 -6.90 0.78
N ARG A 167 9.85 -8.19 1.09
CA ARG A 167 9.55 -8.68 2.44
C ARG A 167 10.78 -9.34 3.04
N GLU A 168 10.97 -9.24 4.36
CA GLU A 168 12.06 -9.93 5.07
C GLU A 168 12.17 -11.44 4.77
N THR A 169 11.07 -12.10 4.40
CA THR A 169 11.00 -13.55 4.17
C THR A 169 11.56 -14.02 2.82
N GLY A 170 12.39 -13.22 2.13
CA GLY A 170 13.05 -13.63 0.88
C GLY A 170 12.09 -13.82 -0.30
N SER A 171 10.92 -13.20 -0.25
CA SER A 171 9.96 -13.21 -1.36
C SER A 171 10.45 -12.34 -2.52
N SER A 172 10.04 -12.68 -3.74
CA SER A 172 10.23 -11.81 -4.91
C SER A 172 9.65 -10.43 -4.65
N ALA A 173 10.32 -9.39 -5.19
CA ALA A 173 9.82 -8.02 -5.11
C ALA A 173 8.41 -7.91 -5.69
N ALA A 174 7.53 -7.17 -5.02
CA ALA A 174 6.21 -6.88 -5.54
C ALA A 174 6.30 -5.93 -6.75
N ASP A 175 5.64 -6.26 -7.86
CA ASP A 175 5.55 -5.38 -9.04
C ASP A 175 4.54 -4.24 -8.83
N SER A 176 3.57 -4.44 -7.94
CA SER A 176 2.58 -3.43 -7.57
C SER A 176 2.10 -3.60 -6.13
N ALA A 177 1.57 -2.52 -5.56
CA ALA A 177 0.90 -2.51 -4.27
C ALA A 177 -0.21 -1.45 -4.23
N GLU A 178 -1.22 -1.69 -3.40
CA GLU A 178 -2.20 -0.71 -2.99
C GLU A 178 -1.98 -0.40 -1.51
N LEU A 179 -1.85 0.89 -1.18
CA LEU A 179 -1.79 1.37 0.18
C LEU A 179 -3.14 1.99 0.53
N GLU A 180 -3.91 1.30 1.35
CA GLU A 180 -5.15 1.83 1.92
C GLU A 180 -4.80 2.66 3.15
N MET A 181 -5.35 3.86 3.23
CA MET A 181 -5.18 4.76 4.37
C MET A 181 -6.55 5.07 4.97
N THR A 182 -6.65 4.99 6.29
CA THR A 182 -7.88 5.30 7.02
C THR A 182 -7.58 6.22 8.20
N ALA A 183 -8.22 7.39 8.22
CA ALA A 183 -8.08 8.39 9.26
C ALA A 183 -9.11 8.16 10.36
N TYR A 184 -8.69 8.32 11.61
CA TYR A 184 -9.52 8.19 12.80
C TYR A 184 -9.43 9.42 13.69
N ARG A 185 -10.51 9.69 14.43
CA ARG A 185 -10.55 10.59 15.60
C ARG A 185 -11.28 9.88 16.71
N GLN A 186 -10.66 9.70 17.87
CA GLN A 186 -11.28 9.01 19.01
C GLN A 186 -11.85 7.62 18.62
N ASN A 187 -11.13 6.90 17.75
CA ASN A 187 -11.51 5.61 17.19
C ASN A 187 -12.74 5.62 16.24
N GLU A 188 -13.30 6.78 15.93
CA GLU A 188 -14.29 6.96 14.85
C GLU A 188 -13.58 7.18 13.52
N LYS A 189 -14.04 6.52 12.46
CA LYS A 189 -13.49 6.67 11.11
C LYS A 189 -13.89 8.03 10.54
N LEU A 190 -12.91 8.88 10.26
CA LEU A 190 -13.11 10.16 9.57
C LEU A 190 -13.22 9.98 8.06
N GLY A 191 -12.41 9.08 7.49
CA GLY A 191 -12.33 8.88 6.05
C GLY A 191 -11.30 7.85 5.64
N SER A 192 -11.27 7.54 4.34
CA SER A 192 -10.25 6.68 3.74
C SER A 192 -9.75 7.25 2.41
N GLY A 193 -8.58 6.80 1.98
CA GLY A 193 -8.00 7.08 0.66
C GLY A 193 -7.09 5.93 0.23
N ARG A 194 -6.57 6.00 -1.00
CA ARG A 194 -5.74 4.94 -1.56
C ARG A 194 -4.55 5.47 -2.36
N ILE A 195 -3.40 4.84 -2.22
CA ILE A 195 -2.25 5.06 -3.09
C ILE A 195 -1.97 3.77 -3.86
N GLU A 196 -1.94 3.85 -5.18
CA GLU A 196 -1.39 2.78 -6.02
C GLU A 196 0.10 2.98 -6.21
N ILE A 197 0.89 1.92 -6.06
CA ILE A 197 2.31 1.86 -6.37
C ILE A 197 2.53 0.80 -7.45
N LYS A 198 3.28 1.12 -8.51
CA LYS A 198 3.59 0.20 -9.63
C LYS A 198 5.05 0.36 -10.06
N ALA A 199 5.71 -0.76 -10.33
CA ALA A 199 7.00 -0.78 -11.02
C ALA A 199 6.80 -0.54 -12.52
N ASP A 200 7.71 0.22 -13.13
CA ASP A 200 7.88 0.28 -14.57
C ASP A 200 8.76 -0.87 -15.09
N ASP A 201 8.89 -0.99 -16.41
CA ASP A 201 9.73 -2.01 -17.06
C ASP A 201 11.22 -1.93 -16.67
N GLY A 202 11.65 -0.81 -16.07
CA GLY A 202 13.00 -0.60 -15.56
C GLY A 202 13.16 -0.93 -14.08
N GLY A 203 12.13 -1.45 -13.41
CA GLY A 203 12.13 -1.75 -11.97
C GLY A 203 12.08 -0.51 -11.09
N LEU A 204 11.57 0.61 -11.62
CA LEU A 204 11.40 1.85 -10.88
C LEU A 204 9.95 2.03 -10.46
N TYR A 205 9.74 2.33 -9.18
CA TYR A 205 8.41 2.43 -8.61
C TYR A 205 7.85 3.84 -8.73
N MET A 206 6.60 3.93 -9.19
CA MET A 206 5.80 5.13 -9.30
C MET A 206 4.55 4.99 -8.43
N ALA A 207 4.16 6.08 -7.77
CA ALA A 207 2.96 6.12 -6.93
C ALA A 207 1.92 7.09 -7.49
N LYS A 208 0.65 6.76 -7.33
CA LYS A 208 -0.50 7.60 -7.70
C LYS A 208 -1.52 7.60 -6.57
N TRP A 209 -1.95 8.78 -6.15
CA TRP A 209 -3.07 8.88 -5.22
C TRP A 209 -4.37 8.73 -6.01
N ILE A 210 -5.22 7.79 -5.58
CA ILE A 210 -6.57 7.58 -6.11
C ILE A 210 -7.59 8.03 -5.06
N GLU A 211 -8.51 8.87 -5.52
CA GLU A 211 -9.70 9.25 -4.76
C GLU A 211 -10.81 8.23 -5.06
N ASP A 212 -11.46 7.71 -4.02
CA ASP A 212 -12.62 6.79 -4.15
C ASP A 212 -13.93 7.57 -4.38
#